data_AF-A0A2E7HLW1-F1
#
_entry.id   AF-A0A2E7HLW1-F1
#
_cell.length_a   1.000
_cell.length_b   1.000
_cell.length_c   1.000
_cell.angle_alpha   90.00
_cell.angle_beta   90.00
_cell.angle_gamma   90.00
#
_symmetry.space_group_name_H-M   'P 1'
#
loop_
_entity.id
_entity.type
_entity.pdbx_description
1 polymer ?
#
loop_
_entity_poly.entity_id
_entity_poly.type
_entity_poly.pdbx_seq_one_letter_code
_entity_poly.pdbx_strand_id
1 'polypeptide(L)'
;MTTDIIKDLSVDRKIHITEQPNDLLNIMCTAIFGECTTKIIEPGKKIDNLFDEYKALVLSSVSKENCTLAYKKHLQSKCSFYLLQHSDFNENTLDSDAIVRLTLYNLELFRIKSVRAKSKFLAKTTVDQIEKGKYSKIINQNLIDKFPLWYLHLYRVIAFKSNASLRHMFSELNGCDKEDFPALLDSIMPFVFYVDSPILFCNILSEYYADVYYKEDVNKFIVFLILTKFHERMDKQTFQKINSTPFADYCTSVDTNGDFLQTLEKFVNELPLVPKNIHTIHVVIYAKIFHNEKYDRFFSDKIEKPSNKFESVYYDVLQKVEIILQRNEANGIPPLELKKGVDQYRTLLQDKTTPDQPSPFFNLLLDRTTV
;
A
#
# COMPACT_ATOMS: atom_id res chain seq x y z
N MET A 1 -26.11 2.68 5.59
CA MET A 1 -27.31 3.34 6.18
C MET A 1 -28.43 2.36 6.57
N THR A 2 -28.21 1.03 6.59
CA THR A 2 -29.30 0.04 6.81
C THR A 2 -29.04 -0.99 7.93
N THR A 3 -27.80 -1.14 8.39
CA THR A 3 -27.42 -2.06 9.49
C THR A 3 -27.93 -1.60 10.86
N ASP A 4 -27.98 -0.29 11.10
CA ASP A 4 -28.50 0.28 12.37
C ASP A 4 -29.98 -0.07 12.58
N ILE A 5 -30.79 -0.03 11.52
CA ILE A 5 -32.22 -0.38 11.54
C ILE A 5 -32.44 -1.86 11.92
N ILE A 6 -31.51 -2.75 11.56
CA ILE A 6 -31.60 -4.18 11.88
C ILE A 6 -31.15 -4.43 13.31
N LYS A 7 -30.10 -3.73 13.76
CA LYS A 7 -29.56 -3.84 15.12
C LYS A 7 -30.60 -3.46 16.18
N ASP A 8 -31.41 -2.43 15.89
CA ASP A 8 -32.50 -1.94 16.74
C ASP A 8 -33.75 -2.83 16.75
N LEU A 9 -33.82 -3.88 15.93
CA LEU A 9 -34.90 -4.87 16.02
C LEU A 9 -34.73 -5.72 17.27
N SER A 10 -35.84 -6.03 17.93
CA SER A 10 -35.88 -6.94 19.07
C SER A 10 -35.45 -8.37 18.67
N VAL A 11 -34.88 -9.12 19.62
CA VAL A 11 -34.25 -10.44 19.41
C VAL A 11 -35.22 -11.47 18.79
N ASP A 12 -36.48 -11.40 19.17
CA ASP A 12 -37.60 -12.22 18.68
C ASP A 12 -37.99 -11.92 17.23
N ARG A 13 -37.51 -10.83 16.65
CA ARG A 13 -37.76 -10.44 15.24
C ARG A 13 -36.59 -10.73 14.31
N LYS A 14 -35.49 -11.28 14.84
CA LYS A 14 -34.26 -11.63 14.13
C LYS A 14 -33.95 -13.11 14.29
N ILE A 15 -33.71 -13.80 13.17
CA ILE A 15 -33.30 -15.21 13.19
C ILE A 15 -31.95 -15.41 12.50
N HIS A 16 -31.04 -16.07 13.21
CA HIS A 16 -29.77 -16.56 12.67
C HIS A 16 -29.91 -18.06 12.40
N ILE A 17 -29.74 -18.44 11.12
CA ILE A 17 -29.82 -19.84 10.70
C ILE A 17 -28.42 -20.34 10.37
N THR A 18 -28.03 -21.44 11.02
CA THR A 18 -26.73 -22.07 10.85
C THR A 18 -26.88 -23.59 10.74
N GLU A 19 -25.93 -24.27 10.09
CA GLU A 19 -25.93 -25.74 10.00
C GLU A 19 -25.19 -26.41 11.17
N GLN A 20 -24.50 -25.61 11.98
CA GLN A 20 -23.73 -26.09 13.14
C GLN A 20 -23.80 -25.08 14.29
N PRO A 21 -23.80 -25.55 15.56
CA PRO A 21 -23.54 -24.69 16.70
C PRO A 21 -22.07 -24.23 16.58
N ASN A 22 -21.87 -23.02 16.10
CA ASN A 22 -20.53 -22.44 15.97
C ASN A 22 -20.53 -21.05 16.61
N ASP A 23 -19.85 -20.96 17.75
CA ASP A 23 -19.78 -19.76 18.58
C ASP A 23 -19.17 -18.57 17.83
N LEU A 24 -18.25 -18.81 16.88
CA LEU A 24 -17.65 -17.75 16.07
C LEU A 24 -18.68 -17.05 15.18
N LEU A 25 -19.57 -17.83 14.56
CA LEU A 25 -20.65 -17.30 13.73
C LEU A 25 -21.70 -16.58 14.58
N ASN A 26 -21.93 -17.05 15.81
CA ASN A 26 -22.85 -16.41 16.75
C ASN A 26 -22.30 -15.08 17.29
N ILE A 27 -21.00 -15.01 17.59
CA ILE A 27 -20.30 -13.79 18.00
C ILE A 27 -20.31 -12.77 16.86
N MET A 28 -19.98 -13.19 15.64
CA MET A 28 -20.03 -12.32 14.46
C MET A 28 -21.45 -11.83 14.17
N CYS A 29 -22.45 -12.71 14.26
CA CYS A 29 -23.86 -12.35 14.10
C CYS A 29 -24.30 -11.33 15.15
N THR A 30 -23.94 -11.54 16.41
CA THR A 30 -24.30 -10.65 17.53
C THR A 30 -23.63 -9.28 17.42
N ALA A 31 -22.36 -9.24 17.00
CA ALA A 31 -21.62 -8.00 16.81
C ALA A 31 -22.22 -7.11 15.71
N ILE A 32 -22.72 -7.72 14.63
CA ILE A 32 -23.19 -7.01 13.43
C ILE A 32 -24.69 -6.69 13.51
N PHE A 33 -25.51 -7.60 14.04
CA PHE A 33 -26.97 -7.50 13.99
C PHE A 33 -27.63 -7.46 15.39
N GLY A 34 -26.84 -7.45 16.47
CA GLY A 34 -27.33 -7.62 17.84
C GLY A 34 -27.77 -9.07 18.11
N GLU A 35 -28.24 -9.35 19.34
CA GLU A 35 -28.71 -10.69 19.71
C GLU A 35 -29.80 -11.19 18.75
N CYS A 36 -29.67 -12.44 18.30
CA CYS A 36 -30.58 -13.09 17.37
C CYS A 36 -31.05 -14.44 17.93
N THR A 37 -32.27 -14.84 17.59
CA THR A 37 -32.73 -16.21 17.83
C THR A 37 -31.95 -17.15 16.92
N THR A 38 -31.12 -18.04 17.48
CA THR A 38 -30.31 -18.98 16.68
C THR A 38 -31.05 -20.28 16.46
N LYS A 39 -31.14 -20.73 15.21
CA LYS A 39 -31.68 -22.04 14.84
C LYS A 39 -30.67 -22.84 14.03
N ILE A 40 -30.38 -24.04 14.52
CA ILE A 40 -29.47 -24.98 13.86
C ILE A 40 -30.31 -25.90 12.97
N ILE A 41 -29.96 -25.99 11.69
CA ILE A 41 -30.67 -26.83 10.71
C ILE A 41 -29.71 -27.89 10.18
N GLU A 42 -30.11 -29.16 10.30
CA GLU A 42 -29.29 -30.26 9.81
C GLU A 42 -29.10 -30.21 8.28
N PRO A 43 -27.92 -30.56 7.75
CA PRO A 43 -27.64 -30.57 6.33
C PRO A 43 -28.69 -31.38 5.54
N GLY A 44 -29.30 -30.74 4.54
CA GLY A 44 -30.28 -31.39 3.65
C GLY A 44 -31.74 -31.37 4.13
N LYS A 45 -32.04 -30.85 5.33
CA LYS A 45 -33.43 -30.59 5.74
C LYS A 45 -33.96 -29.28 5.15
N LYS A 46 -35.22 -29.29 4.68
CA LYS A 46 -35.89 -28.09 4.19
C LYS A 46 -36.21 -27.14 5.34
N ILE A 47 -36.00 -25.85 5.10
CA ILE A 47 -36.36 -24.75 6.01
C ILE A 47 -37.77 -24.31 5.67
N ASP A 48 -38.79 -25.11 5.98
CA ASP A 48 -40.16 -24.75 5.65
C ASP A 48 -40.82 -24.02 6.85
N ASN A 49 -41.45 -22.86 6.56
CA ASN A 49 -42.28 -22.01 7.44
C ASN A 49 -41.60 -21.19 8.55
N LEU A 50 -40.26 -21.14 8.63
CA LEU A 50 -39.56 -20.30 9.63
C LEU A 50 -39.51 -18.81 9.28
N PHE A 51 -39.75 -18.46 8.03
CA PHE A 51 -39.43 -17.14 7.49
C PHE A 51 -40.55 -16.11 7.68
N ASP A 52 -41.78 -16.57 7.88
CA ASP A 52 -42.95 -15.69 7.95
C ASP A 52 -43.05 -14.96 9.32
N GLU A 53 -42.30 -15.43 10.31
CA GLU A 53 -42.34 -14.94 11.70
C GLU A 53 -41.25 -13.87 12.00
N TYR A 54 -40.21 -13.76 11.16
CA TYR A 54 -39.04 -12.91 11.44
C TYR A 54 -38.84 -11.84 10.38
N LYS A 55 -38.50 -10.62 10.83
CA LYS A 55 -38.34 -9.44 9.95
C LYS A 55 -36.95 -9.36 9.32
N ALA A 56 -35.93 -9.90 9.99
CA ALA A 56 -34.56 -9.92 9.51
C ALA A 56 -33.94 -11.32 9.67
N LEU A 57 -33.22 -11.74 8.63
CA LEU A 57 -32.68 -13.08 8.52
C LEU A 57 -31.17 -13.03 8.23
N VAL A 58 -30.40 -13.75 9.06
CA VAL A 58 -28.94 -13.80 8.96
C VAL A 58 -28.51 -15.24 8.65
N LEU A 59 -27.70 -15.42 7.60
CA LEU A 59 -27.22 -16.72 7.14
C LEU A 59 -25.70 -16.85 7.24
N SER A 60 -25.23 -17.98 7.75
CA SER A 60 -23.82 -18.34 7.74
C SER A 60 -23.32 -18.75 6.34
N SER A 61 -22.08 -18.38 6.02
CA SER A 61 -21.45 -18.58 4.70
C SER A 61 -21.13 -20.04 4.33
N VAL A 62 -21.38 -21.01 5.21
CA VAL A 62 -21.04 -22.43 5.01
C VAL A 62 -22.10 -23.18 4.18
N SER A 63 -23.30 -22.62 4.04
CA SER A 63 -24.47 -23.30 3.45
C SER A 63 -24.78 -22.83 2.01
N LYS A 64 -23.74 -22.47 1.25
CA LYS A 64 -23.85 -21.67 0.02
C LYS A 64 -24.68 -22.33 -1.10
N GLU A 65 -24.85 -23.64 -1.16
CA GLU A 65 -25.56 -24.30 -2.28
C GLU A 65 -27.05 -24.57 -1.97
N ASN A 66 -27.37 -25.11 -0.79
CA ASN A 66 -28.75 -25.40 -0.38
C ASN A 66 -29.51 -24.15 0.05
N CYS A 67 -28.85 -23.22 0.76
CA CYS A 67 -29.46 -21.93 1.07
C CYS A 67 -29.71 -21.16 -0.23
N THR A 68 -28.76 -21.08 -1.17
CA THR A 68 -28.95 -20.37 -2.45
C THR A 68 -30.17 -20.82 -3.26
N LEU A 69 -30.58 -22.09 -3.16
CA LEU A 69 -31.77 -22.62 -3.85
C LEU A 69 -33.09 -22.22 -3.17
N ALA A 70 -33.16 -22.31 -1.84
CA ALA A 70 -34.30 -21.80 -1.05
C ALA A 70 -34.41 -20.26 -1.15
N TYR A 71 -33.25 -19.62 -1.21
CA TYR A 71 -33.00 -18.19 -1.31
C TYR A 71 -33.39 -17.61 -2.68
N LYS A 72 -33.14 -18.33 -3.79
CA LYS A 72 -33.62 -17.93 -5.15
C LYS A 72 -35.15 -17.88 -5.25
N LYS A 73 -35.86 -18.74 -4.51
CA LYS A 73 -37.34 -18.80 -4.49
C LYS A 73 -37.98 -17.72 -3.62
N HIS A 74 -37.31 -17.34 -2.53
CA HIS A 74 -37.81 -16.31 -1.60
C HIS A 74 -37.48 -14.87 -2.06
N LEU A 75 -36.36 -14.67 -2.74
CA LEU A 75 -35.89 -13.34 -3.19
C LEU A 75 -36.71 -12.70 -4.32
N GLN A 76 -37.65 -13.40 -4.95
CA GLN A 76 -38.50 -12.78 -5.98
C GLN A 76 -39.53 -11.80 -5.41
N SER A 77 -39.70 -11.64 -4.07
CA SER A 77 -40.75 -10.74 -3.59
C SER A 77 -40.59 -9.95 -2.27
N LYS A 78 -39.62 -10.18 -1.34
CA LYS A 78 -39.81 -9.60 0.02
C LYS A 78 -38.65 -9.00 0.85
N CYS A 79 -37.35 -9.17 0.59
CA CYS A 79 -36.28 -8.65 1.51
C CYS A 79 -34.98 -8.17 0.82
N SER A 80 -34.21 -7.27 1.48
CA SER A 80 -32.89 -6.75 1.05
C SER A 80 -31.71 -7.54 1.67
N PHE A 81 -30.60 -7.73 0.93
CA PHE A 81 -29.44 -8.57 1.31
C PHE A 81 -28.10 -7.81 1.37
N TYR A 82 -27.17 -8.24 2.23
CA TYR A 82 -25.84 -7.63 2.44
C TYR A 82 -24.68 -8.65 2.50
N LEU A 83 -23.51 -8.26 1.98
CA LEU A 83 -22.27 -9.05 1.91
C LEU A 83 -21.13 -8.27 2.59
N LEU A 84 -20.37 -8.90 3.50
CA LEU A 84 -19.29 -8.28 4.29
C LEU A 84 -18.17 -7.67 3.42
N GLN A 85 -17.80 -6.42 3.69
CA GLN A 85 -16.63 -5.76 3.10
C GLN A 85 -15.62 -5.30 4.16
N HIS A 86 -14.34 -5.27 3.78
CA HIS A 86 -13.18 -4.81 4.56
C HIS A 86 -13.33 -3.42 5.21
N SER A 87 -14.28 -2.60 4.75
CA SER A 87 -14.64 -1.28 5.28
C SER A 87 -15.55 -1.32 6.52
N ASP A 88 -16.06 -2.48 6.91
CA ASP A 88 -17.12 -2.60 7.92
C ASP A 88 -16.59 -2.81 9.37
N PHE A 89 -15.28 -2.75 9.58
CA PHE A 89 -14.67 -2.86 10.90
C PHE A 89 -14.64 -1.50 11.60
N ASN A 90 -15.27 -1.40 12.78
CA ASN A 90 -15.09 -0.27 13.70
C ASN A 90 -14.16 -0.70 14.83
N GLU A 91 -12.89 -0.31 14.77
CA GLU A 91 -11.85 -0.72 15.71
C GLU A 91 -12.02 -0.08 17.09
N ASN A 92 -12.80 1.00 17.19
CA ASN A 92 -12.98 1.78 18.40
C ASN A 92 -13.70 1.00 19.53
N THR A 93 -14.26 -0.17 19.23
CA THR A 93 -14.94 -1.03 20.22
C THR A 93 -14.10 -2.21 20.67
N LEU A 94 -12.86 -2.37 20.16
CA LEU A 94 -11.96 -3.47 20.51
C LEU A 94 -10.86 -2.98 21.45
N ASP A 95 -10.51 -3.78 22.44
CA ASP A 95 -9.31 -3.53 23.23
C ASP A 95 -8.03 -3.83 22.41
N SER A 96 -6.90 -3.30 22.89
CA SER A 96 -5.60 -3.46 22.24
C SER A 96 -5.22 -4.93 22.03
N ASP A 97 -5.54 -5.82 22.97
CA ASP A 97 -5.20 -7.24 22.87
C ASP A 97 -5.96 -7.92 21.72
N ALA A 98 -7.26 -7.63 21.61
CA ALA A 98 -8.12 -8.10 20.53
C ALA A 98 -7.64 -7.59 19.17
N ILE A 99 -7.22 -6.33 19.06
CA ILE A 99 -6.66 -5.76 17.82
C ILE A 99 -5.38 -6.50 17.41
N VAL A 100 -4.49 -6.79 18.37
CA VAL A 100 -3.25 -7.54 18.07
C VAL A 100 -3.58 -8.96 17.61
N ARG A 101 -4.42 -9.70 18.33
CA ARG A 101 -4.79 -11.08 17.95
C ARG A 101 -5.44 -11.11 16.58
N LEU A 102 -6.34 -10.18 16.29
CA LEU A 102 -6.99 -10.06 15.00
C LEU A 102 -5.98 -9.77 13.88
N THR A 103 -5.04 -8.86 14.12
CA THR A 103 -3.98 -8.53 13.16
C THR A 103 -3.13 -9.76 12.83
N LEU A 104 -2.65 -10.46 13.86
CA LEU A 104 -1.82 -11.66 13.71
C LEU A 104 -2.57 -12.83 13.05
N TYR A 105 -3.83 -13.04 13.42
CA TYR A 105 -4.70 -14.04 12.80
C TYR A 105 -4.85 -13.81 11.29
N ASN A 106 -5.15 -12.57 10.91
CA ASN A 106 -5.31 -12.17 9.52
C ASN A 106 -3.98 -12.20 8.75
N LEU A 107 -2.87 -11.91 9.42
CA LEU A 107 -1.53 -12.02 8.87
C LEU A 107 -1.20 -13.46 8.47
N GLU A 108 -1.50 -14.43 9.32
CA GLU A 108 -1.33 -15.87 9.00
C GLU A 108 -2.20 -16.30 7.83
N LEU A 109 -3.47 -15.89 7.84
CA LEU A 109 -4.39 -16.19 6.75
C LEU A 109 -3.92 -15.60 5.42
N PHE A 110 -3.32 -14.42 5.45
CA PHE A 110 -2.77 -13.78 4.25
C PHE A 110 -1.52 -14.51 3.76
N ARG A 111 -0.61 -14.87 4.66
CA ARG A 111 0.64 -15.59 4.37
C ARG A 111 0.42 -16.98 3.74
N ILE A 112 -0.59 -17.72 4.20
CA ILE A 112 -0.84 -19.09 3.73
C ILE A 112 -1.30 -19.07 2.27
N LYS A 113 -0.47 -19.49 1.30
CA LYS A 113 -0.84 -19.38 -0.13
C LYS A 113 -1.93 -20.37 -0.57
N SER A 114 -1.96 -21.59 -0.01
CA SER A 114 -2.86 -22.65 -0.45
C SER A 114 -4.25 -22.55 0.19
N VAL A 115 -5.30 -22.60 -0.63
CA VAL A 115 -6.71 -22.67 -0.18
C VAL A 115 -6.94 -23.82 0.81
N ARG A 116 -6.34 -24.99 0.57
CA ARG A 116 -6.45 -26.15 1.46
C ARG A 116 -5.84 -25.87 2.83
N ALA A 117 -4.68 -25.21 2.86
CA ALA A 117 -4.00 -24.86 4.10
C ALA A 117 -4.76 -23.74 4.85
N LYS A 118 -5.29 -22.73 4.15
CA LYS A 118 -6.16 -21.71 4.75
C LYS A 118 -7.38 -22.33 5.41
N SER A 119 -8.07 -23.23 4.70
CA SER A 119 -9.25 -23.95 5.22
C SER A 119 -8.91 -24.77 6.46
N LYS A 120 -7.75 -25.45 6.47
CA LYS A 120 -7.28 -26.19 7.66
C LYS A 120 -6.97 -25.27 8.83
N PHE A 121 -6.38 -24.09 8.59
CA PHE A 121 -6.11 -23.11 9.63
C PHE A 121 -7.42 -22.57 10.22
N LEU A 122 -8.36 -22.13 9.37
CA LEU A 122 -9.69 -21.67 9.78
C LEU A 122 -10.46 -22.72 10.59
N ALA A 123 -10.36 -23.99 10.21
CA ALA A 123 -11.06 -25.09 10.90
C ALA A 123 -10.43 -25.48 12.25
N LYS A 124 -9.17 -25.09 12.51
CA LYS A 124 -8.39 -25.55 13.67
C LYS A 124 -7.96 -24.42 14.61
N THR A 125 -8.16 -23.17 14.21
CA THR A 125 -7.61 -22.01 14.91
C THR A 125 -8.60 -20.86 14.88
N THR A 126 -8.90 -20.33 16.06
CA THR A 126 -9.70 -19.12 16.28
C THR A 126 -8.80 -17.93 16.60
N VAL A 127 -9.35 -16.72 16.54
CA VAL A 127 -8.61 -15.48 16.88
C VAL A 127 -8.10 -15.54 18.33
N ASP A 128 -8.91 -16.02 19.27
CA ASP A 128 -8.55 -16.09 20.68
C ASP A 128 -7.42 -17.08 20.97
N GLN A 129 -7.20 -18.05 20.08
CA GLN A 129 -6.12 -19.04 20.18
C GLN A 129 -4.77 -18.53 19.63
N ILE A 130 -4.70 -17.28 19.16
CA ILE A 130 -3.45 -16.67 18.72
C ILE A 130 -2.58 -16.31 19.93
N GLU A 131 -1.46 -17.03 20.07
CA GLU A 131 -0.44 -16.75 21.06
C GLU A 131 0.57 -15.73 20.51
N LYS A 132 0.53 -14.48 20.99
CA LYS A 132 1.44 -13.41 20.58
C LYS A 132 2.92 -13.82 20.61
N GLY A 133 3.33 -14.55 21.64
CA GLY A 133 4.71 -15.02 21.84
C GLY A 133 5.29 -15.83 20.66
N LYS A 134 4.44 -16.51 19.87
CA LYS A 134 4.87 -17.23 18.65
C LYS A 134 5.46 -16.30 17.59
N TYR A 135 5.09 -15.02 17.62
CA TYR A 135 5.50 -14.01 16.65
C TYR A 135 6.68 -13.16 17.12
N SER A 136 7.23 -13.40 18.31
CA SER A 136 8.36 -12.62 18.90
C SER A 136 9.61 -12.52 18.02
N LYS A 137 9.83 -13.48 17.12
CA LYS A 137 10.94 -13.46 16.16
C LYS A 137 10.70 -12.55 14.95
N ILE A 138 9.47 -12.10 14.76
CA ILE A 138 9.01 -11.34 13.58
C ILE A 138 8.54 -9.96 14.02
N ILE A 139 7.86 -9.88 15.16
CA ILE A 139 7.21 -8.67 15.66
C ILE A 139 7.75 -8.40 17.05
N ASN A 140 8.22 -7.17 17.25
CA ASN A 140 8.59 -6.68 18.57
C ASN A 140 7.32 -6.56 19.43
N GLN A 141 7.22 -7.42 20.45
CA GLN A 141 6.03 -7.51 21.30
C GLN A 141 5.72 -6.20 22.01
N ASN A 142 6.76 -5.51 22.52
CA ASN A 142 6.58 -4.22 23.17
C ASN A 142 6.01 -3.16 22.21
N LEU A 143 6.42 -3.19 20.94
CA LEU A 143 5.92 -2.24 19.94
C LEU A 143 4.47 -2.55 19.52
N ILE A 144 4.13 -3.82 19.27
CA ILE A 144 2.76 -4.16 18.84
C ILE A 144 1.73 -3.99 19.95
N ASP A 145 2.13 -4.17 21.21
CA ASP A 145 1.26 -3.88 22.35
C ASP A 145 1.11 -2.36 22.57
N LYS A 146 2.14 -1.57 22.28
CA LYS A 146 2.12 -0.10 22.38
C LYS A 146 1.37 0.56 21.21
N PHE A 147 1.48 0.01 20.00
CA PHE A 147 0.94 0.56 18.75
C PHE A 147 0.07 -0.47 17.97
N PRO A 148 -0.98 -1.03 18.57
CA PRO A 148 -1.75 -2.13 17.96
C PRO A 148 -2.44 -1.74 16.65
N LEU A 149 -2.98 -0.52 16.59
CA LEU A 149 -3.65 0.01 15.39
C LEU A 149 -2.68 0.23 14.23
N TRP A 150 -1.45 0.67 14.52
CA TRP A 150 -0.42 0.86 13.50
C TRP A 150 -0.14 -0.44 12.75
N TYR A 151 0.00 -1.56 13.47
CA TYR A 151 0.22 -2.88 12.86
C TYR A 151 -0.99 -3.39 12.08
N LEU A 152 -2.21 -3.08 12.54
CA LEU A 152 -3.42 -3.37 11.78
C LEU A 152 -3.44 -2.59 10.45
N HIS A 153 -3.04 -1.31 10.47
CA HIS A 153 -2.91 -0.51 9.25
C HIS A 153 -1.81 -1.05 8.33
N LEU A 154 -0.65 -1.45 8.86
CA LEU A 154 0.41 -2.09 8.09
C LEU A 154 -0.09 -3.35 7.37
N TYR A 155 -0.81 -4.22 8.09
CA TYR A 155 -1.46 -5.37 7.48
C TYR A 155 -2.41 -4.96 6.35
N ARG A 156 -3.25 -3.94 6.56
CA ARG A 156 -4.22 -3.47 5.55
C ARG A 156 -3.57 -2.85 4.32
N VAL A 157 -2.45 -2.17 4.48
CA VAL A 157 -1.65 -1.69 3.36
C VAL A 157 -1.21 -2.87 2.51
N ILE A 158 -0.60 -3.89 3.12
CA ILE A 158 -0.07 -5.04 2.37
C ILE A 158 -1.21 -5.87 1.73
N ALA A 159 -2.26 -6.17 2.50
CA ALA A 159 -3.31 -7.08 2.07
C ALA A 159 -4.32 -6.45 1.10
N PHE A 160 -4.58 -5.15 1.24
CA PHE A 160 -5.66 -4.46 0.50
C PHE A 160 -5.19 -3.23 -0.28
N LYS A 161 -3.89 -2.88 -0.25
CA LYS A 161 -3.37 -1.66 -0.87
C LYS A 161 -4.08 -0.39 -0.38
N SER A 162 -4.42 -0.35 0.91
CA SER A 162 -5.21 0.74 1.49
C SER A 162 -4.40 2.02 1.65
N ASN A 163 -4.56 2.98 0.73
CA ASN A 163 -3.94 4.31 0.83
C ASN A 163 -4.37 5.07 2.10
N ALA A 164 -5.61 4.87 2.57
CA ALA A 164 -6.07 5.47 3.82
C ALA A 164 -5.26 4.93 5.01
N SER A 165 -5.08 3.61 5.10
CA SER A 165 -4.27 2.98 6.15
C SER A 165 -2.80 3.41 6.06
N LEU A 166 -2.26 3.57 4.85
CA LEU A 166 -0.91 4.05 4.65
C LEU A 166 -0.71 5.48 5.19
N ARG A 167 -1.66 6.38 4.92
CA ARG A 167 -1.65 7.75 5.47
C ARG A 167 -1.77 7.75 6.98
N HIS A 168 -2.59 6.89 7.57
CA HIS A 168 -2.68 6.73 9.02
C HIS A 168 -1.34 6.29 9.62
N MET A 169 -0.69 5.27 9.04
CA MET A 169 0.64 4.84 9.48
C MET A 169 1.66 5.98 9.45
N PHE A 170 1.67 6.79 8.38
CA PHE A 170 2.60 7.91 8.28
C PHE A 170 2.28 9.03 9.27
N SER A 171 1.00 9.32 9.49
CA SER A 171 0.55 10.29 10.49
C SER A 171 0.99 9.88 11.90
N GLU A 172 0.87 8.59 12.24
CA GLU A 172 1.31 8.06 13.53
C GLU A 172 2.83 8.13 13.67
N LEU A 173 3.60 7.75 12.63
CA LEU A 173 5.06 7.87 12.62
C LEU A 173 5.50 9.33 12.83
N ASN A 174 4.87 10.30 12.17
CA ASN A 174 5.19 11.72 12.36
C ASN A 174 4.89 12.22 13.78
N GLY A 175 3.99 11.56 14.51
CA GLY A 175 3.64 11.88 15.89
C GLY A 175 4.47 11.15 16.94
N CYS A 176 5.32 10.19 16.55
CA CYS A 176 6.16 9.42 17.46
C CYS A 176 7.30 10.25 18.05
N ASP A 177 7.75 9.86 19.25
CA ASP A 177 8.98 10.39 19.82
C ASP A 177 10.23 9.85 19.09
N LYS A 178 11.39 10.38 19.46
CA LYS A 178 12.68 10.04 18.83
C LYS A 178 13.08 8.56 19.02
N GLU A 179 12.52 7.86 20.01
CA GLU A 179 12.86 6.48 20.29
C GLU A 179 11.92 5.52 19.54
N ASP A 180 10.63 5.83 19.50
CA ASP A 180 9.61 5.00 18.86
C ASP A 180 9.66 5.05 17.33
N PHE A 181 9.96 6.21 16.74
CA PHE A 181 10.02 6.37 15.28
C PHE A 181 10.97 5.36 14.60
N PRO A 182 12.26 5.27 14.97
CA PRO A 182 13.17 4.31 14.35
C PRO A 182 12.75 2.86 14.66
N ALA A 183 12.21 2.60 15.85
CA ALA A 183 11.78 1.26 16.26
C ALA A 183 10.59 0.74 15.43
N LEU A 184 9.58 1.59 15.20
CA LEU A 184 8.45 1.28 14.31
C LEU A 184 8.91 1.12 12.86
N LEU A 185 9.77 2.01 12.38
CA LEU A 185 10.33 1.94 11.04
C LEU A 185 11.07 0.60 10.80
N ASP A 186 11.88 0.17 11.77
CA ASP A 186 12.59 -1.11 11.74
C ASP A 186 11.65 -2.32 11.80
N SER A 187 10.47 -2.19 12.41
CA SER A 187 9.49 -3.27 12.53
C SER A 187 8.74 -3.58 11.23
N ILE A 188 8.67 -2.63 10.29
CA ILE A 188 7.97 -2.81 8.99
C ILE A 188 8.55 -4.00 8.23
N MET A 189 9.89 -4.05 8.15
CA MET A 189 10.56 -4.98 7.26
C MET A 189 10.34 -6.45 7.69
N PRO A 190 10.63 -6.87 8.95
CA PRO A 190 10.30 -8.22 9.41
C PRO A 190 8.84 -8.61 9.16
N PHE A 191 7.90 -7.68 9.39
CA PHE A 191 6.47 -7.92 9.19
C PHE A 191 6.13 -8.20 7.71
N VAL A 192 6.65 -7.40 6.79
CA VAL A 192 6.43 -7.53 5.35
C VAL A 192 7.10 -8.78 4.77
N PHE A 193 8.31 -9.10 5.23
CA PHE A 193 9.02 -10.32 4.80
C PHE A 193 8.32 -11.58 5.29
N TYR A 194 7.74 -11.56 6.49
CA TYR A 194 7.01 -12.70 7.04
C TYR A 194 5.82 -13.11 6.18
N VAL A 195 5.14 -12.15 5.55
CA VAL A 195 4.05 -12.40 4.60
C VAL A 195 4.49 -12.52 3.14
N ASP A 196 5.80 -12.63 2.89
CA ASP A 196 6.38 -12.79 1.55
C ASP A 196 5.88 -11.74 0.55
N SER A 197 5.79 -10.48 1.01
CA SER A 197 5.27 -9.36 0.20
C SER A 197 6.21 -8.14 0.07
N PRO A 198 7.56 -8.25 0.10
CA PRO A 198 8.44 -7.08 0.03
C PRO A 198 8.29 -6.29 -1.28
N ILE A 199 8.20 -6.97 -2.42
CA ILE A 199 8.02 -6.31 -3.74
C ILE A 199 6.67 -5.57 -3.78
N LEU A 200 5.60 -6.25 -3.36
CA LEU A 200 4.25 -5.69 -3.34
C LEU A 200 4.19 -4.42 -2.49
N PHE A 201 4.73 -4.48 -1.28
CA PHE A 201 4.73 -3.35 -0.36
C PHE A 201 5.55 -2.17 -0.89
N CYS A 202 6.75 -2.42 -1.41
CA CYS A 202 7.57 -1.36 -1.99
C CYS A 202 6.90 -0.70 -3.21
N ASN A 203 6.19 -1.47 -4.04
CA ASN A 203 5.43 -0.91 -5.16
C ASN A 203 4.26 -0.05 -4.70
N ILE A 204 3.54 -0.44 -3.63
CA ILE A 204 2.50 0.40 -3.03
C ILE A 204 3.08 1.73 -2.55
N LEU A 205 4.27 1.71 -1.93
CA LEU A 205 4.95 2.94 -1.51
C LEU A 205 5.37 3.81 -2.70
N SER A 206 5.92 3.22 -3.76
CA SER A 206 6.29 3.96 -4.97
C SER A 206 5.08 4.53 -5.70
N GLU A 207 3.96 3.81 -5.75
CA GLU A 207 2.68 4.29 -6.28
C GLU A 207 2.16 5.48 -5.45
N TYR A 208 2.14 5.35 -4.11
CA TYR A 208 1.78 6.47 -3.24
C TYR A 208 2.68 7.69 -3.47
N TYR A 209 4.00 7.48 -3.59
CA TYR A 209 4.96 8.56 -3.85
C TYR A 209 4.69 9.26 -5.19
N ALA A 210 4.31 8.50 -6.22
CA ALA A 210 3.90 9.03 -7.51
C ALA A 210 2.60 9.85 -7.42
N ASP A 211 1.63 9.43 -6.61
CA ASP A 211 0.35 10.13 -6.42
C ASP A 211 0.51 11.50 -5.74
N VAL A 212 1.50 11.63 -4.85
CA VAL A 212 1.81 12.88 -4.13
C VAL A 212 3.03 13.59 -4.73
N TYR A 213 3.48 13.15 -5.90
CA TYR A 213 4.77 13.50 -6.46
C TYR A 213 4.98 15.01 -6.62
N TYR A 214 3.99 15.71 -7.19
CA TYR A 214 4.04 17.16 -7.41
C TYR A 214 3.43 17.97 -6.25
N LYS A 215 3.39 17.41 -5.03
CA LYS A 215 2.92 18.07 -3.83
C LYS A 215 4.02 18.11 -2.78
N GLU A 216 4.09 19.19 -2.01
CA GLU A 216 4.86 19.16 -0.76
C GLU A 216 4.15 18.22 0.21
N ASP A 217 4.79 17.09 0.51
CA ASP A 217 4.24 16.06 1.38
C ASP A 217 5.36 15.51 2.27
N VAL A 218 5.21 15.72 3.58
CA VAL A 218 6.15 15.25 4.62
C VAL A 218 6.35 13.73 4.58
N ASN A 219 5.37 12.98 4.08
CA ASN A 219 5.42 11.54 3.99
C ASN A 219 6.41 11.03 2.94
N LYS A 220 6.88 11.89 2.02
CA LYS A 220 7.93 11.53 1.04
C LYS A 220 9.20 11.07 1.73
N PHE A 221 9.57 11.70 2.83
CA PHE A 221 10.74 11.29 3.62
C PHE A 221 10.54 9.90 4.23
N ILE A 222 9.38 9.64 4.82
CA ILE A 222 9.06 8.33 5.41
C ILE A 222 9.11 7.24 4.33
N VAL A 223 8.48 7.46 3.17
CA VAL A 223 8.53 6.52 2.05
C VAL A 223 9.98 6.24 1.64
N PHE A 224 10.78 7.28 1.46
CA PHE A 224 12.20 7.16 1.11
C PHE A 224 13.00 6.34 2.14
N LEU A 225 12.82 6.61 3.43
CA LEU A 225 13.47 5.86 4.50
C LEU A 225 13.09 4.37 4.49
N ILE A 226 11.80 4.06 4.31
CA ILE A 226 11.32 2.68 4.24
C ILE A 226 11.96 1.98 3.04
N LEU A 227 11.86 2.57 1.85
CA LEU A 227 12.42 1.97 0.63
C LEU A 227 13.93 1.76 0.74
N THR A 228 14.65 2.68 1.38
CA THR A 228 16.09 2.53 1.65
C THR A 228 16.40 1.31 2.52
N LYS A 229 15.63 1.07 3.58
CA LYS A 229 15.80 -0.15 4.41
C LYS A 229 15.57 -1.43 3.62
N PHE A 230 14.58 -1.45 2.72
CA PHE A 230 14.35 -2.59 1.84
C PHE A 230 15.51 -2.79 0.85
N HIS A 231 16.04 -1.71 0.26
CA HIS A 231 17.20 -1.76 -0.63
C HIS A 231 18.43 -2.38 0.04
N GLU A 232 18.71 -2.03 1.30
CA GLU A 232 19.87 -2.56 2.03
C GLU A 232 19.77 -4.05 2.36
N ARG A 233 18.58 -4.64 2.31
CA ARG A 233 18.27 -5.96 2.87
C ARG A 233 17.80 -6.97 1.83
N MET A 234 17.20 -6.50 0.75
CA MET A 234 16.78 -7.34 -0.37
C MET A 234 18.00 -7.68 -1.25
N ASP A 235 17.96 -8.86 -1.87
CA ASP A 235 18.94 -9.15 -2.91
C ASP A 235 18.69 -8.27 -4.15
N LYS A 236 19.77 -8.07 -4.91
CA LYS A 236 19.79 -7.21 -6.09
C LYS A 236 18.67 -7.56 -7.08
N GLN A 237 18.42 -8.84 -7.35
CA GLN A 237 17.44 -9.27 -8.37
C GLN A 237 16.01 -8.98 -7.94
N THR A 238 15.70 -9.17 -6.65
CA THR A 238 14.38 -8.89 -6.11
C THR A 238 14.12 -7.38 -6.07
N PHE A 239 15.11 -6.59 -5.68
CA PHE A 239 14.97 -5.15 -5.58
C PHE A 239 14.75 -4.47 -6.96
N GLN A 240 15.34 -5.00 -8.02
CA GLN A 240 15.13 -4.51 -9.40
C GLN A 240 13.68 -4.54 -9.88
N LYS A 241 12.81 -5.29 -9.21
CA LYS A 241 11.37 -5.37 -9.55
C LYS A 241 10.56 -4.21 -8.95
N ILE A 242 11.21 -3.33 -8.18
CA ILE A 242 10.60 -2.18 -7.51
C ILE A 242 10.83 -0.92 -8.35
N ASN A 243 9.82 -0.05 -8.41
CA ASN A 243 9.97 1.26 -9.03
C ASN A 243 10.96 2.15 -8.24
N SER A 244 12.06 2.51 -8.90
CA SER A 244 13.21 3.25 -8.37
C SER A 244 13.04 4.76 -8.29
N THR A 245 12.00 5.32 -8.91
CA THR A 245 11.74 6.77 -9.00
C THR A 245 11.87 7.52 -7.66
N PRO A 246 11.29 7.05 -6.53
CA PRO A 246 11.34 7.78 -5.26
C PRO A 246 12.75 8.09 -4.73
N PHE A 247 13.76 7.27 -5.07
CA PHE A 247 15.12 7.42 -4.55
C PHE A 247 15.84 8.62 -5.15
N ALA A 248 15.91 8.68 -6.48
CA ALA A 248 16.55 9.79 -7.18
C ALA A 248 15.81 11.10 -6.88
N ASP A 249 14.49 11.04 -6.81
CA ASP A 249 13.65 12.21 -6.60
C ASP A 249 13.82 12.82 -5.21
N TYR A 250 13.74 12.02 -4.15
CA TYR A 250 13.95 12.52 -2.80
C TYR A 250 15.34 13.13 -2.63
N CYS A 251 16.37 12.40 -3.07
CA CYS A 251 17.76 12.82 -2.96
C CYS A 251 18.04 14.14 -3.71
N THR A 252 17.52 14.29 -4.92
CA THR A 252 17.80 15.49 -5.74
C THR A 252 16.95 16.69 -5.35
N SER A 253 15.71 16.49 -4.88
CA SER A 253 14.77 17.58 -4.60
C SER A 253 14.62 17.98 -3.14
N VAL A 254 14.92 17.08 -2.18
CA VAL A 254 14.67 17.31 -0.75
C VAL A 254 15.96 17.23 0.08
N ASP A 255 16.85 16.28 -0.21
CA ASP A 255 18.12 16.14 0.53
C ASP A 255 19.16 17.19 0.09
N THR A 256 19.01 18.42 0.58
CA THR A 256 19.95 19.52 0.28
C THR A 256 21.32 19.32 0.94
N ASN A 257 21.40 18.50 1.99
CA ASN A 257 22.63 18.26 2.72
C ASN A 257 23.46 17.11 2.13
N GLY A 258 22.89 16.29 1.25
CA GLY A 258 23.60 15.15 0.66
C GLY A 258 23.86 14.04 1.68
N ASP A 259 23.01 13.93 2.70
CA ASP A 259 23.12 12.90 3.74
C ASP A 259 22.96 11.49 3.15
N PHE A 260 22.24 11.36 2.03
CA PHE A 260 21.97 10.10 1.34
C PHE A 260 22.73 9.95 0.01
N LEU A 261 23.78 10.73 -0.21
CA LEU A 261 24.52 10.75 -1.47
C LEU A 261 25.18 9.38 -1.78
N GLN A 262 25.79 8.76 -0.77
CA GLN A 262 26.38 7.41 -0.89
C GLN A 262 25.31 6.33 -1.10
N THR A 263 24.14 6.49 -0.46
CA THR A 263 23.00 5.59 -0.64
C THR A 263 22.49 5.63 -2.08
N LEU A 264 22.34 6.82 -2.67
CA LEU A 264 21.93 6.96 -4.06
C LEU A 264 23.00 6.44 -5.02
N GLU A 265 24.29 6.65 -4.75
CA GLU A 265 25.36 6.10 -5.59
C GLU A 265 25.31 4.57 -5.63
N LYS A 266 25.20 3.94 -4.47
CA LYS A 266 25.06 2.48 -4.36
C LYS A 266 23.87 2.00 -5.18
N PHE A 267 22.73 2.66 -5.03
CA PHE A 267 21.52 2.35 -5.78
C PHE A 267 21.71 2.46 -7.30
N VAL A 268 22.28 3.56 -7.79
CA VAL A 268 22.56 3.78 -9.23
C VAL A 268 23.48 2.68 -9.80
N ASN A 269 24.45 2.21 -9.01
CA ASN A 269 25.36 1.13 -9.40
C ASN A 269 24.69 -0.26 -9.38
N GLU A 270 23.58 -0.43 -8.67
CA GLU A 270 22.91 -1.71 -8.45
C GLU A 270 21.71 -1.97 -9.39
N LEU A 271 21.31 -1.02 -10.22
CA LEU A 271 20.24 -1.18 -11.21
C LEU A 271 20.79 -1.69 -12.56
N PRO A 272 20.44 -2.90 -13.04
CA PRO A 272 20.87 -3.44 -14.34
C PRO A 272 19.82 -3.30 -15.44
N LEU A 273 18.58 -2.90 -15.11
CA LEU A 273 17.47 -2.81 -16.08
C LEU A 273 17.63 -1.62 -17.04
N VAL A 274 18.36 -0.60 -16.61
CA VAL A 274 18.70 0.58 -17.39
C VAL A 274 20.20 0.80 -17.22
N PRO A 275 20.95 1.18 -18.28
CA PRO A 275 22.36 1.49 -18.13
C PRO A 275 22.59 2.47 -16.98
N LYS A 276 23.58 2.19 -16.13
CA LYS A 276 24.03 3.05 -15.02
C LYS A 276 24.11 4.52 -15.47
N ASN A 277 24.67 4.74 -16.66
CA ASN A 277 24.84 6.07 -17.24
C ASN A 277 23.53 6.86 -17.38
N ILE A 278 22.42 6.19 -17.75
CA ILE A 278 21.10 6.82 -17.84
C ILE A 278 20.61 7.28 -16.47
N HIS A 279 20.79 6.45 -15.44
CA HIS A 279 20.42 6.83 -14.07
C HIS A 279 21.28 7.99 -13.56
N THR A 280 22.58 7.99 -13.84
CA THR A 280 23.47 9.11 -13.52
C THR A 280 23.00 10.41 -14.19
N ILE A 281 22.74 10.38 -15.50
CA ILE A 281 22.24 11.54 -16.25
C ILE A 281 20.92 12.05 -15.67
N HIS A 282 20.00 11.13 -15.33
CA HIS A 282 18.71 11.44 -14.73
C HIS A 282 18.87 12.16 -13.38
N VAL A 283 19.76 11.67 -12.50
CA VAL A 283 20.09 12.31 -11.22
C VAL A 283 20.65 13.72 -11.45
N VAL A 284 21.56 13.89 -12.41
CA VAL A 284 22.17 15.19 -12.72
C VAL A 284 21.14 16.19 -13.24
N ILE A 285 20.25 15.79 -14.16
CA ILE A 285 19.17 16.65 -14.66
C ILE A 285 18.31 17.18 -13.51
N TYR A 286 17.90 16.32 -12.59
CA TYR A 286 17.06 16.73 -11.47
C TYR A 286 17.82 17.55 -10.44
N ALA A 287 19.08 17.20 -10.14
CA ALA A 287 19.91 18.00 -9.25
C ALA A 287 20.06 19.43 -9.78
N LYS A 288 20.21 19.62 -11.10
CA LYS A 288 20.24 20.96 -11.72
C LYS A 288 18.90 21.68 -11.62
N ILE A 289 17.79 20.99 -11.90
CA ILE A 289 16.43 21.56 -11.80
C ILE A 289 16.10 22.03 -10.38
N PHE A 290 16.51 21.28 -9.36
CA PHE A 290 16.26 21.61 -7.96
C PHE A 290 17.41 22.38 -7.30
N HIS A 291 18.42 22.82 -8.07
CA HIS A 291 19.60 23.54 -7.58
C HIS A 291 20.35 22.80 -6.45
N ASN A 292 20.36 21.48 -6.48
CA ASN A 292 21.07 20.65 -5.52
C ASN A 292 22.53 20.41 -5.95
N GLU A 293 23.38 21.39 -5.65
CA GLU A 293 24.79 21.41 -6.08
C GLU A 293 25.60 20.20 -5.62
N LYS A 294 25.28 19.62 -4.45
CA LYS A 294 26.02 18.46 -3.93
C LYS A 294 25.83 17.24 -4.82
N TYR A 295 24.58 16.94 -5.16
CA TYR A 295 24.26 15.83 -6.06
C TYR A 295 24.70 16.12 -7.50
N ASP A 296 24.54 17.35 -7.99
CA ASP A 296 25.01 17.74 -9.33
C ASP A 296 26.51 17.49 -9.47
N ARG A 297 27.32 18.08 -8.58
CA ARG A 297 28.78 17.95 -8.62
C ARG A 297 29.21 16.49 -8.50
N PHE A 298 28.59 15.74 -7.58
CA PHE A 298 29.00 14.37 -7.34
C PHE A 298 28.68 13.41 -8.51
N PHE A 299 27.52 13.57 -9.16
CA PHE A 299 27.11 12.67 -10.23
C PHE A 299 27.56 13.13 -11.62
N SER A 300 27.80 14.43 -11.84
CA SER A 300 28.30 14.95 -13.12
C SER A 300 29.63 14.32 -13.55
N ASP A 301 30.56 14.17 -12.60
CA ASP A 301 31.88 13.54 -12.86
C ASP A 301 31.78 12.04 -13.20
N LYS A 302 30.61 11.43 -13.01
CA LYS A 302 30.35 10.01 -13.25
C LYS A 302 29.56 9.76 -14.53
N ILE A 303 29.23 10.81 -15.28
CA ILE A 303 28.59 10.66 -16.59
C ILE A 303 29.62 10.08 -17.56
N GLU A 304 29.28 8.95 -18.16
CA GLU A 304 30.11 8.27 -19.15
C GLU A 304 29.68 8.70 -20.56
N LYS A 305 30.58 8.55 -21.53
CA LYS A 305 30.23 8.79 -22.93
C LYS A 305 29.12 7.82 -23.37
N PRO A 306 28.05 8.29 -24.03
CA PRO A 306 26.97 7.42 -24.50
C PRO A 306 27.48 6.24 -25.32
N SER A 307 27.13 5.03 -24.89
CA SER A 307 27.52 3.77 -25.53
C SER A 307 26.48 3.23 -26.52
N ASN A 308 25.25 3.74 -26.43
CA ASN A 308 24.11 3.27 -27.22
C ASN A 308 23.12 4.43 -27.50
N LYS A 309 22.20 4.20 -28.44
CA LYS A 309 21.21 5.20 -28.86
C LYS A 309 20.34 5.71 -27.72
N PHE A 310 19.98 4.86 -26.76
CA PHE A 310 19.16 5.27 -25.63
C PHE A 310 19.92 6.23 -24.71
N GLU A 311 21.18 5.94 -24.40
CA GLU A 311 22.04 6.86 -23.65
C GLU A 311 22.24 8.19 -24.38
N SER A 312 22.40 8.17 -25.72
CA SER A 312 22.53 9.40 -26.49
C SER A 312 21.29 10.29 -26.33
N VAL A 313 20.09 9.71 -26.40
CA VAL A 313 18.84 10.46 -26.19
C VAL A 313 18.81 11.14 -24.82
N TYR A 314 19.24 10.45 -23.77
CA TYR A 314 19.26 11.02 -22.42
C TYR A 314 20.32 12.11 -22.26
N TYR A 315 21.47 11.91 -22.89
CA TYR A 315 22.54 12.89 -22.92
C TYR A 315 22.11 14.17 -23.66
N ASP A 316 21.40 14.04 -24.78
CA ASP A 316 20.82 15.18 -25.51
C ASP A 316 19.78 15.94 -24.65
N VAL A 317 18.96 15.21 -23.87
CA VAL A 317 18.03 15.82 -22.91
C VAL A 317 18.79 16.63 -21.85
N LEU A 318 19.88 16.09 -21.30
CA LEU A 318 20.72 16.81 -20.35
C LEU A 318 21.27 18.10 -20.96
N GLN A 319 21.86 18.04 -22.15
CA GLN A 319 22.40 19.22 -22.83
C GLN A 319 21.33 20.29 -23.05
N LYS A 320 20.13 19.89 -23.49
CA LYS A 320 19.01 20.81 -23.65
C LYS A 320 18.61 21.47 -22.33
N VAL A 321 18.49 20.68 -21.27
CA VAL A 321 18.17 21.21 -19.93
C VAL A 321 19.23 22.22 -19.50
N GLU A 322 20.51 21.90 -19.67
CA GLU A 322 21.61 22.81 -19.33
C GLU A 322 21.54 24.13 -20.12
N ILE A 323 21.30 24.07 -21.43
CA ILE A 323 21.17 25.26 -22.28
C ILE A 323 20.01 26.15 -21.80
N ILE A 324 18.83 25.57 -21.57
CA ILE A 324 17.64 26.33 -21.15
C ILE A 324 17.88 26.99 -19.78
N LEU A 325 18.46 26.25 -18.84
CA LEU A 325 18.77 26.76 -17.50
C LEU A 325 19.85 27.87 -17.56
N GLN A 326 20.90 27.70 -18.36
CA GLN A 326 21.97 28.72 -18.53
C GLN A 326 21.47 30.01 -19.20
N ARG A 327 20.54 29.89 -20.16
CA ARG A 327 19.94 31.04 -20.84
C ARG A 327 18.87 31.75 -20.00
N ASN A 328 18.57 31.25 -18.79
CA ASN A 328 17.52 31.75 -17.92
C ASN A 328 16.11 31.72 -18.57
N GLU A 329 15.91 30.88 -19.60
CA GLU A 329 14.63 30.72 -20.29
C GLU A 329 13.57 30.04 -19.40
N ALA A 330 14.04 29.30 -18.39
CA ALA A 330 13.21 28.66 -17.36
C ALA A 330 12.77 29.60 -16.23
N ASN A 331 13.16 30.89 -16.25
CA ASN A 331 12.85 31.82 -15.17
C ASN A 331 11.34 31.95 -14.95
N GLY A 332 10.91 31.76 -13.70
CA GLY A 332 9.50 31.83 -13.30
C GLY A 332 8.73 30.51 -13.44
N ILE A 333 9.34 29.43 -13.94
CA ILE A 333 8.73 28.10 -13.92
C ILE A 333 9.12 27.39 -12.61
N PRO A 334 8.16 26.90 -11.80
CA PRO A 334 8.47 26.16 -10.58
C PRO A 334 9.30 24.89 -10.86
N PRO A 335 10.25 24.49 -9.98
CA PRO A 335 11.08 23.29 -10.18
C PRO A 335 10.30 22.00 -10.45
N LEU A 336 9.14 21.84 -9.81
CA LEU A 336 8.26 20.70 -10.05
C LEU A 336 7.69 20.68 -11.49
N GLU A 337 7.38 21.84 -12.06
CA GLU A 337 6.93 21.95 -13.45
C GLU A 337 8.10 21.78 -14.44
N LEU A 338 9.31 22.23 -14.08
CA LEU A 338 10.53 21.92 -14.86
C LEU A 338 10.72 20.40 -14.97
N LYS A 339 10.70 19.72 -13.83
CA LYS A 339 10.82 18.27 -13.78
C LYS A 339 9.71 17.57 -14.57
N LYS A 340 8.45 17.96 -14.38
CA LYS A 340 7.31 17.43 -15.13
C LYS A 340 7.53 17.56 -16.64
N GLY A 341 8.10 18.69 -17.08
CA GLY A 341 8.46 18.91 -18.48
C GLY A 341 9.51 17.93 -19.00
N VAL A 342 10.55 17.65 -18.21
CA VAL A 342 11.56 16.62 -18.53
C VAL A 342 10.92 15.23 -18.64
N ASP A 343 10.07 14.87 -17.69
CA ASP A 343 9.41 13.57 -17.65
C ASP A 343 8.52 13.38 -18.89
N GLN A 344 7.69 14.38 -19.21
CA GLN A 344 6.86 14.40 -20.42
C GLN A 344 7.70 14.35 -21.70
N TYR A 345 8.82 15.07 -21.74
CA TYR A 345 9.70 15.11 -22.92
C TYR A 345 10.36 13.75 -23.15
N ARG A 346 10.80 13.07 -22.08
CA ARG A 346 11.33 11.71 -22.16
C ARG A 346 10.29 10.72 -22.65
N THR A 347 9.06 10.78 -22.14
CA THR A 347 7.95 9.94 -22.62
C THR A 347 7.67 10.19 -24.10
N LEU A 348 7.71 11.44 -24.57
CA LEU A 348 7.58 11.75 -26.00
C LEU A 348 8.70 11.08 -26.82
N LEU A 349 9.95 11.14 -26.36
CA LEU A 349 11.08 10.55 -27.09
C LEU A 349 11.03 9.02 -27.13
N GLN A 350 10.47 8.38 -26.11
CA GLN A 350 10.36 6.92 -26.00
C GLN A 350 9.12 6.38 -26.71
N ASP A 351 7.94 6.95 -26.42
CA ASP A 351 6.64 6.39 -26.81
C ASP A 351 5.94 7.22 -27.89
N LYS A 352 6.51 8.36 -28.30
CA LYS A 352 5.91 9.32 -29.24
C LYS A 352 4.56 9.87 -28.78
N THR A 353 4.30 9.83 -27.48
CA THR A 353 3.08 10.34 -26.88
C THR A 353 3.25 11.80 -26.49
N THR A 354 2.39 12.67 -27.01
CA THR A 354 2.31 14.07 -26.57
C THR A 354 1.39 14.16 -25.36
N PRO A 355 1.78 14.87 -24.28
CA PRO A 355 0.91 15.02 -23.11
C PRO A 355 -0.30 15.92 -23.43
N ASP A 356 -1.47 15.57 -22.89
CA ASP A 356 -2.68 16.40 -23.01
C ASP A 356 -2.54 17.77 -22.35
N GLN A 357 -1.74 17.83 -21.28
CA GLN A 357 -1.41 19.05 -20.54
C GLN A 357 0.11 19.19 -20.41
N PRO A 358 0.78 19.76 -21.42
CA PRO A 358 2.22 19.97 -21.37
C PRO A 358 2.61 20.98 -20.29
N SER A 359 3.67 20.68 -19.56
CA SER A 359 4.35 21.67 -18.71
C SER A 359 4.94 22.78 -19.58
N PRO A 360 5.05 24.03 -19.08
CA PRO A 360 5.77 25.10 -19.77
C PRO A 360 7.19 24.68 -20.19
N PHE A 361 7.87 23.88 -19.37
CA PHE A 361 9.22 23.40 -19.67
C PHE A 361 9.27 22.31 -20.76
N PHE A 362 8.21 21.51 -20.90
CA PHE A 362 8.09 20.59 -22.04
C PHE A 362 8.12 21.35 -23.37
N ASN A 363 7.42 22.48 -23.44
CA ASN A 363 7.38 23.30 -24.64
C ASN A 363 8.76 23.90 -24.95
N LEU A 364 9.51 24.34 -23.93
CA LEU A 364 10.90 24.81 -24.10
C LEU A 364 11.85 23.71 -24.60
N LEU A 365 11.68 22.47 -24.11
CA LEU A 365 12.46 21.32 -24.56
C LEU A 365 12.13 20.88 -25.99
N LEU A 366 10.87 21.09 -26.41
CA LEU A 366 10.39 20.79 -27.76
C LEU A 366 10.88 21.81 -28.79
N ASP A 367 11.09 23.06 -28.38
CA ASP A 367 11.54 24.11 -29.27
C ASP A 367 12.89 23.76 -29.92
N ARG A 368 12.94 23.92 -31.25
CA ARG A 368 14.09 23.52 -32.06
C ARG A 368 15.20 24.56 -32.08
N THR A 369 14.94 25.78 -31.58
CA THR A 369 15.97 26.83 -31.42
C THR A 369 16.89 26.61 -30.22
N THR A 370 16.60 25.60 -29.42
CA THR A 370 17.30 25.28 -28.17
C THR A 370 18.51 24.33 -28.40
N VAL A 371 18.82 23.98 -29.65
CA VAL A 371 19.98 23.14 -30.06
C VAL A 371 20.82 23.86 -31.11
#